data_AF-A0A5C3LN53-F1
#
_entry.id   AF-A0A5C3LN53-F1
#
_cell.length_a   1.000
_cell.length_b   1.000
_cell.length_c   1.000
_cell.angle_alpha   90.00
_cell.angle_beta   90.00
_cell.angle_gamma   90.00
#
_symmetry.space_group_name_H-M   'P 1'
#
loop_
_entity.id
_entity.type
_entity.pdbx_description
1 polymer ?
#
loop_
_entity_poly.entity_id
_entity_poly.type
_entity_poly.pdbx_seq_one_letter_code
_entity_poly.pdbx_strand_id
1 'polypeptide(L)'
;MSEKERAELLAANKCFRCKEVGHLARNCPKANTVASSSSKPPGKSALHNIQPELASDEEDEEIEVLHGLPLGMIELRTPLGTSTPHKQDWFEYVPERRPRQYMGDALAMMAEYVLNDSQPYPGDKTNPEAASPAQRYRFDVVQKSPEWHCIYDRVTEFDIDIPTHLLENKHFCLADWYANLRAHFLDL
;
A
#
# COMPACT_ATOMS: atom_id res chain seq x y z
N MET A 1 34.24 24.25 7.82
CA MET A 1 33.60 25.26 6.95
C MET A 1 33.09 26.34 7.86
N SER A 2 33.55 27.59 7.71
CA SER A 2 33.00 28.71 8.48
C SER A 2 31.54 28.94 8.08
N GLU A 3 30.68 29.38 9.01
CA GLU A 3 29.28 29.73 8.72
C GLU A 3 29.16 30.77 7.60
N LYS A 4 30.13 31.70 7.53
CA LYS A 4 30.22 32.70 6.47
C LYS A 4 30.40 32.07 5.08
N GLU A 5 31.24 31.03 4.98
CA GLU A 5 31.46 30.30 3.71
C GLU A 5 30.22 29.50 3.31
N ARG A 6 29.49 28.95 4.29
CA ARG A 6 28.23 28.23 4.04
C ARG A 6 27.14 29.16 3.52
N ALA A 7 27.01 30.35 4.12
CA ALA A 7 26.05 31.37 3.67
C ALA A 7 26.34 31.85 2.24
N GLU A 8 27.61 32.01 1.88
CA GLU A 8 28.01 32.40 0.52
C GLU A 8 27.70 31.30 -0.51
N LEU A 9 27.96 30.04 -0.18
CA LEU A 9 27.62 28.91 -1.04
C LEU A 9 26.10 28.74 -1.21
N LEU A 10 25.31 29.04 -0.16
CA LEU A 10 23.84 29.09 -0.24
C LEU A 10 23.36 30.22 -1.14
N ALA A 11 23.86 31.44 -0.93
CA ALA A 11 23.51 32.61 -1.73
C ALA A 11 23.84 32.41 -3.22
N ALA A 12 24.92 31.69 -3.51
CA ALA A 12 25.33 31.35 -4.88
C ALA A 12 24.71 30.03 -5.42
N ASN A 13 23.81 29.38 -4.66
CA ASN A 13 23.20 28.08 -4.99
C ASN A 13 24.22 27.00 -5.44
N LYS A 14 25.34 26.95 -4.72
CA LYS A 14 26.47 26.03 -4.94
C LYS A 14 26.41 24.86 -3.98
N CYS A 15 26.83 23.71 -4.47
CA CYS A 15 26.97 22.50 -3.68
C CYS A 15 28.07 22.64 -2.62
N PHE A 16 27.76 22.37 -1.35
CA PHE A 16 28.78 22.40 -0.28
C PHE A 16 29.86 21.33 -0.42
N ARG A 17 29.67 20.33 -1.28
CA ARG A 17 30.61 19.22 -1.50
C ARG A 17 31.53 19.47 -2.71
N CYS A 18 30.98 19.80 -3.88
CA CYS A 18 31.77 20.00 -5.11
C CYS A 18 31.89 21.47 -5.55
N LYS A 19 31.24 22.40 -4.85
CA LYS A 19 31.23 23.85 -5.14
C LYS A 19 30.68 24.25 -6.52
N GLU A 20 30.03 23.32 -7.23
CA GLU A 20 29.33 23.56 -8.50
C GLU A 20 27.91 24.08 -8.25
N VAL A 21 27.39 24.88 -9.19
CA VAL A 21 26.04 25.45 -9.12
C VAL A 21 24.98 24.44 -9.57
N GLY A 22 23.74 24.62 -9.10
CA GLY A 22 22.58 23.88 -9.58
C GLY A 22 22.17 22.68 -8.74
N HIS A 23 22.89 22.36 -7.66
CA HIS A 23 22.49 21.33 -6.69
C HIS A 23 23.09 21.59 -5.30
N LEU A 24 22.43 21.09 -4.26
CA LEU A 24 22.95 21.07 -2.89
C LEU A 24 23.73 19.77 -2.61
N ALA A 25 24.51 19.75 -1.53
CA ALA A 25 25.37 18.61 -1.17
C ALA A 25 24.64 17.25 -1.05
N ARG A 26 23.34 17.25 -0.75
CA ARG A 26 22.48 16.07 -0.71
C ARG A 26 22.22 15.46 -2.10
N ASN A 27 22.15 16.29 -3.13
CA ASN A 27 21.89 15.89 -4.52
C ASN A 27 23.16 16.00 -5.36
N CYS A 28 24.34 15.92 -4.74
CA CYS A 28 25.60 16.05 -5.45
C CYS A 28 25.85 14.81 -6.32
N PRO A 29 25.97 14.94 -7.65
CA PRO A 29 26.21 13.80 -8.54
C PRO A 29 27.57 13.13 -8.24
N LYS A 30 28.50 13.87 -7.64
CA LYS A 30 29.81 13.37 -7.19
C LYS A 30 29.76 12.72 -5.79
N ALA A 31 28.62 12.71 -5.10
CA ALA A 31 28.48 12.09 -3.79
C ALA A 31 28.32 10.56 -3.85
N ASN A 32 27.94 10.00 -5.01
CA ASN A 32 27.65 8.57 -5.16
C ASN A 32 28.74 7.76 -5.87
N THR A 33 29.88 8.35 -6.23
CA THR A 33 31.00 7.59 -6.81
C THR A 33 31.86 7.00 -5.70
N VAL A 34 31.46 5.83 -5.20
CA VAL A 34 32.36 4.95 -4.44
C VAL A 34 33.21 4.17 -5.45
N ALA A 35 34.53 4.25 -5.35
CA ALA A 35 35.43 3.40 -6.13
C ALA A 35 35.29 1.95 -5.63
N SER A 36 34.58 1.10 -6.37
CA SER A 36 34.42 -0.31 -6.02
C SER A 36 35.61 -1.12 -6.52
N SER A 37 36.67 -1.24 -5.72
CA SER A 37 37.79 -2.16 -5.98
C SER A 37 37.53 -3.58 -5.45
N SER A 38 36.30 -3.92 -5.06
CA SER A 38 35.96 -5.26 -4.54
C SER A 38 34.53 -5.65 -4.91
N SER A 39 34.35 -6.92 -5.31
CA SER A 39 33.09 -7.51 -5.82
C SER A 39 31.98 -7.68 -4.77
N LYS A 40 31.83 -6.74 -3.83
CA LYS A 40 30.69 -6.70 -2.89
C LYS A 40 29.74 -5.58 -3.31
N PRO A 41 28.41 -5.84 -3.32
CA PRO A 41 27.44 -4.79 -3.65
C PRO A 41 27.49 -3.66 -2.61
N PRO A 42 27.56 -2.38 -3.04
CA PRO A 42 27.59 -1.24 -2.15
C PRO A 42 26.23 -1.09 -1.44
N GLY A 43 26.24 -0.80 -0.13
CA GLY A 43 25.02 -0.42 0.61
C GLY A 43 24.65 -1.26 1.84
N LYS A 44 25.50 -2.19 2.30
CA LYS A 44 25.27 -2.91 3.57
C LYS A 44 26.32 -2.55 4.62
N SER A 45 26.31 -1.32 5.11
CA SER A 45 26.86 -1.02 6.43
C SER A 45 25.78 -1.38 7.47
N ALA A 46 26.05 -2.43 8.25
CA ALA A 46 25.29 -2.75 9.44
C ALA A 46 25.43 -1.60 10.45
N LEU A 47 24.44 -0.70 10.51
CA LEU A 47 24.37 0.31 11.55
C LEU A 47 23.62 -0.28 12.75
N HIS A 48 24.41 -0.92 13.62
CA HIS A 48 24.18 -0.90 15.06
C HIS A 48 24.41 0.54 15.59
N ASN A 49 23.60 0.92 16.58
CA ASN A 49 23.80 2.01 17.54
C ASN A 49 23.71 3.45 17.00
N ILE A 50 22.51 4.02 17.03
CA ILE A 50 22.31 5.45 17.26
C ILE A 50 22.23 5.64 18.78
N GLN A 51 23.24 6.26 19.37
CA GLN A 51 23.17 6.83 20.72
C GLN A 51 22.84 8.33 20.57
N PRO A 52 21.74 8.83 21.14
CA PRO A 52 21.49 10.26 21.17
C PRO A 52 22.26 10.86 22.36
N GLU A 53 23.23 11.72 22.07
CA GLU A 53 23.77 12.66 23.06
C GLU A 53 22.85 13.89 23.09
N LEU A 54 22.13 14.06 24.20
CA LEU A 54 21.28 15.22 24.47
C LEU A 54 22.16 16.37 24.98
N ALA A 55 22.37 17.39 24.15
CA ALA A 55 22.81 18.70 24.60
C ALA A 55 21.57 19.45 25.16
N SER A 56 21.67 19.90 26.40
CA SER A 56 20.65 20.66 27.11
C SER A 56 20.61 22.11 26.62
N ASP A 57 19.52 22.51 25.98
CA ASP A 57 19.11 23.91 25.90
C ASP A 57 17.90 24.08 26.83
N GLU A 58 18.07 24.98 27.80
CA GLU A 58 17.14 25.29 28.89
C GLU A 58 15.94 26.09 28.35
N GLU A 59 14.81 25.44 28.13
CA GLU A 59 13.50 26.09 28.14
C GLU A 59 12.52 25.22 28.93
N ASP A 60 12.19 25.67 30.14
CA ASP A 60 11.26 25.04 31.07
C ASP A 60 9.84 25.04 30.50
N GLU A 61 9.41 23.94 29.86
CA GLU A 61 8.00 23.57 29.82
C GLU A 61 7.75 22.44 30.81
N GLU A 62 6.79 22.66 31.70
CA GLU A 62 6.39 21.76 32.78
C GLU A 62 5.78 20.48 32.18
N ILE A 63 6.59 19.43 32.04
CA ILE A 63 6.12 18.11 31.57
C ILE A 63 5.44 17.40 32.74
N GLU A 64 4.11 17.36 32.75
CA GLU A 64 3.35 16.49 33.66
C GLU A 64 3.65 15.02 33.33
N VAL A 65 4.53 14.41 34.12
CA VAL A 65 4.85 12.98 34.01
C VAL A 65 3.72 12.19 34.66
N LEU A 66 2.80 11.69 33.82
CA LEU A 66 1.75 10.76 34.25
C LEU A 66 2.41 9.50 34.83
N HIS A 67 2.24 9.26 36.13
CA HIS A 67 2.80 8.09 36.81
C HIS A 67 2.25 6.79 36.21
N GLY A 68 3.11 6.14 35.42
CA GLY A 68 3.12 4.74 35.01
C GLY A 68 1.79 3.99 35.02
N LEU A 69 1.19 3.85 33.83
CA LEU A 69 0.30 2.72 33.57
C LEU A 69 1.15 1.43 33.68
N PRO A 70 0.82 0.46 34.56
CA PRO A 70 1.61 -0.75 34.68
C PRO A 70 1.65 -1.50 33.35
N LEU A 71 2.87 -1.81 32.87
CA LEU A 71 3.07 -2.73 31.76
C LEU A 71 2.47 -4.08 32.13
N GLY A 72 1.33 -4.41 31.52
CA GLY A 72 0.56 -5.61 31.85
C GLY A 72 -0.95 -5.48 31.63
N MET A 73 -1.48 -4.29 31.32
CA MET A 73 -2.93 -4.08 31.10
C MET A 73 -3.37 -4.14 29.63
N ILE A 74 -2.48 -4.47 28.69
CA ILE A 74 -2.90 -4.86 27.34
C ILE A 74 -3.19 -6.35 27.39
N GLU A 75 -4.44 -6.68 27.69
CA GLU A 75 -4.98 -7.97 27.29
C GLU A 75 -5.16 -7.88 25.76
N LEU A 76 -4.17 -8.38 25.00
CA LEU A 76 -4.38 -8.72 23.59
C LEU A 76 -5.39 -9.86 23.60
N ARG A 77 -6.67 -9.52 23.71
CA ARG A 77 -7.73 -10.39 23.27
C ARG A 77 -7.45 -10.58 21.79
N THR A 78 -6.84 -11.72 21.44
CA THR A 78 -6.97 -12.26 20.09
C THR A 78 -8.48 -12.28 19.85
N PRO A 79 -9.03 -11.44 18.96
CA PRO A 79 -10.43 -11.58 18.60
C PRO A 79 -10.60 -13.02 18.15
N LEU A 80 -11.35 -13.80 18.93
CA LEU A 80 -11.80 -15.12 18.52
C LEU A 80 -12.64 -14.87 17.26
N GLY A 81 -12.04 -15.11 16.10
CA GLY A 81 -12.67 -14.87 14.80
C GLY A 81 -12.36 -13.52 14.16
N THR A 82 -11.09 -13.14 13.98
CA THR A 82 -10.77 -12.45 12.73
C THR A 82 -10.83 -13.50 11.63
N SER A 83 -11.94 -13.55 10.88
CA SER A 83 -11.85 -13.99 9.49
C SER A 83 -10.72 -13.17 8.89
N THR A 84 -9.57 -13.80 8.65
CA THR A 84 -8.49 -13.16 7.91
C THR A 84 -9.12 -12.60 6.64
N PRO A 85 -8.98 -11.28 6.35
CA PRO A 85 -9.41 -10.73 5.07
C PRO A 85 -8.90 -11.66 3.98
N HIS A 86 -9.78 -12.03 3.05
CA HIS A 86 -9.49 -13.04 2.04
C HIS A 86 -8.31 -12.57 1.17
N LYS A 87 -7.10 -12.94 1.57
CA LYS A 87 -5.87 -12.60 0.88
C LYS A 87 -5.86 -13.47 -0.38
N GLN A 88 -6.12 -12.86 -1.53
CA GLN A 88 -6.16 -13.61 -2.78
C GLN A 88 -4.87 -14.41 -2.97
N ASP A 89 -5.00 -15.56 -3.61
CA ASP A 89 -3.93 -16.54 -3.79
C ASP A 89 -2.63 -15.97 -4.36
N TRP A 90 -2.69 -14.86 -5.08
CA TRP A 90 -1.53 -14.23 -5.67
C TRP A 90 -0.78 -13.24 -4.77
N PHE A 91 -1.32 -12.89 -3.59
CA PHE A 91 -0.65 -12.09 -2.56
C PHE A 91 0.15 -12.95 -1.57
N GLU A 92 -0.10 -14.27 -1.54
CA GLU A 92 0.61 -15.20 -0.65
C GLU A 92 1.79 -15.83 -1.37
N TYR A 93 2.99 -15.65 -0.81
CA TYR A 93 4.17 -16.36 -1.28
C TYR A 93 4.13 -17.79 -0.74
N VAL A 94 3.86 -18.75 -1.62
CA VAL A 94 3.88 -20.18 -1.31
C VAL A 94 5.08 -20.80 -2.05
N PRO A 95 6.13 -21.26 -1.34
CA PRO A 95 7.36 -21.77 -1.95
C PRO A 95 7.14 -22.91 -2.96
N GLU A 96 6.09 -23.71 -2.76
CA GLU A 96 5.73 -24.85 -3.61
C GLU A 96 4.92 -24.44 -4.84
N ARG A 97 4.35 -23.22 -4.86
CA ARG A 97 3.59 -22.72 -6.01
C ARG A 97 4.57 -22.37 -7.13
N ARG A 98 4.36 -22.98 -8.30
CA ARG A 98 5.10 -22.61 -9.50
C ARG A 98 4.82 -21.13 -9.83
N PRO A 99 5.85 -20.33 -10.14
CA PRO A 99 5.64 -18.95 -10.55
C PRO A 99 4.69 -18.88 -11.76
N ARG A 100 3.82 -17.87 -11.77
CA ARG A 100 3.00 -17.59 -12.96
C ARG A 100 3.93 -17.27 -14.14
N GLN A 101 3.64 -17.85 -15.30
CA GLN A 101 4.44 -17.62 -16.51
C GLN A 101 4.09 -16.31 -17.22
N TYR A 102 2.94 -15.73 -16.89
CA TYR A 102 2.43 -14.48 -17.43
C TYR A 102 1.63 -13.75 -16.34
N MET A 103 1.56 -12.42 -16.42
CA MET A 103 0.83 -11.61 -15.44
C MET A 103 -0.68 -11.79 -15.56
N GLY A 104 -1.20 -12.07 -16.77
CA GLY A 104 -2.63 -12.13 -17.04
C GLY A 104 -3.22 -10.73 -17.26
N ASP A 105 -4.55 -10.63 -17.18
CA ASP A 105 -5.26 -9.36 -17.19
C ASP A 105 -5.28 -8.76 -15.78
N ALA A 106 -4.37 -7.80 -15.54
CA ALA A 106 -4.24 -7.16 -14.25
C ALA A 106 -5.48 -6.33 -13.86
N LEU A 107 -6.23 -5.79 -14.83
CA LEU A 107 -7.44 -5.01 -14.55
C LEU A 107 -8.54 -5.94 -14.06
N ALA A 108 -8.77 -7.05 -14.77
CA ALA A 108 -9.73 -8.06 -14.34
C ALA A 108 -9.39 -8.63 -12.95
N MET A 109 -8.13 -9.01 -12.73
CA MET A 109 -7.67 -9.54 -11.43
C MET A 109 -7.90 -8.55 -10.28
N MET A 110 -7.61 -7.26 -10.51
CA MET A 110 -7.82 -6.23 -9.50
C MET A 110 -9.31 -5.92 -9.30
N ALA A 111 -10.11 -5.93 -10.37
CA ALA A 111 -11.55 -5.76 -10.28
C ALA A 111 -12.21 -6.88 -9.46
N GLU A 112 -11.85 -8.14 -9.72
CA GLU A 112 -12.29 -9.28 -8.91
C GLU A 112 -11.89 -9.13 -7.44
N TYR A 113 -10.68 -8.65 -7.18
CA TYR A 113 -10.22 -8.40 -5.81
C TYR A 113 -11.11 -7.41 -5.08
N VAL A 114 -11.22 -6.21 -5.64
CA VAL A 114 -11.97 -5.11 -5.04
C VAL A 114 -13.41 -5.53 -4.82
N LEU A 115 -14.01 -6.23 -5.79
CA LEU A 115 -15.39 -6.67 -5.69
C LEU A 115 -15.58 -7.71 -4.58
N ASN A 116 -14.71 -8.72 -4.48
CA ASN A 116 -14.83 -9.75 -3.46
C ASN A 116 -14.52 -9.22 -2.05
N ASP A 117 -13.55 -8.29 -1.92
CA ASP A 117 -13.12 -7.70 -0.64
C ASP A 117 -14.12 -6.68 -0.08
N SER A 118 -14.87 -6.00 -0.96
CA SER A 118 -15.85 -4.97 -0.57
C SER A 118 -17.25 -5.52 -0.26
N GLN A 119 -17.42 -6.85 -0.24
CA GLN A 119 -18.67 -7.47 0.20
C GLN A 119 -18.95 -7.17 1.69
N PRO A 120 -20.22 -7.12 2.11
CA PRO A 120 -21.43 -7.41 1.35
C PRO A 120 -21.95 -6.23 0.51
N TYR A 121 -22.68 -6.56 -0.56
CA TYR A 121 -23.44 -5.63 -1.40
C TYR A 121 -24.92 -5.57 -1.03
N PRO A 122 -25.66 -4.54 -1.46
CA PRO A 122 -27.10 -4.46 -1.26
C PRO A 122 -27.83 -5.72 -1.74
N GLY A 123 -28.70 -6.25 -0.88
CA GLY A 123 -29.44 -7.49 -1.09
C GLY A 123 -28.73 -8.77 -0.62
N ASP A 124 -27.46 -8.69 -0.20
CA ASP A 124 -26.76 -9.85 0.33
C ASP A 124 -27.30 -10.27 1.71
N LYS A 125 -27.39 -11.58 1.94
CA LYS A 125 -27.75 -12.12 3.26
C LYS A 125 -26.54 -11.98 4.18
N THR A 126 -26.62 -11.09 5.15
CA THR A 126 -25.53 -10.66 6.05
C THR A 126 -25.02 -11.72 7.04
N ASN A 127 -25.44 -13.00 6.96
CA ASN A 127 -24.98 -14.00 7.93
C ASN A 127 -23.48 -14.30 7.70
N PRO A 128 -22.56 -13.93 8.63
CA PRO A 128 -21.13 -14.15 8.46
C PRO A 128 -20.73 -15.62 8.48
N GLU A 129 -21.53 -16.49 9.13
CA GLU A 129 -21.35 -17.95 9.10
C GLU A 129 -21.71 -18.55 7.73
N ALA A 130 -22.43 -17.79 6.89
CA ALA A 130 -22.80 -18.14 5.52
C ALA A 130 -21.84 -17.57 4.46
N ALA A 131 -20.66 -17.08 4.87
CA ALA A 131 -19.50 -16.90 4.00
C ALA A 131 -18.99 -18.26 3.50
N SER A 132 -19.87 -18.94 2.77
CA SER A 132 -19.58 -20.14 2.02
C SER A 132 -18.40 -19.85 1.11
N PRO A 133 -17.62 -20.87 0.72
CA PRO A 133 -16.57 -20.71 -0.28
C PRO A 133 -17.02 -19.97 -1.54
N ALA A 134 -18.32 -20.01 -1.88
CA ALA A 134 -18.91 -19.29 -3.00
C ALA A 134 -18.90 -17.76 -2.84
N GLN A 135 -18.96 -17.22 -1.62
CA GLN A 135 -18.83 -15.77 -1.40
C GLN A 135 -17.36 -15.30 -1.48
N ARG A 136 -16.40 -16.20 -1.29
CA ARG A 136 -14.96 -15.86 -1.41
C ARG A 136 -14.50 -15.67 -2.86
N TYR A 137 -15.17 -16.34 -3.79
CA TYR A 137 -14.92 -16.28 -5.23
C TYR A 137 -16.24 -15.98 -5.96
N ARG A 138 -16.95 -14.96 -5.48
CA ARG A 138 -18.28 -14.60 -6.00
C ARG A 138 -18.18 -13.98 -7.38
N PHE A 139 -17.18 -13.13 -7.56
CA PHE A 139 -17.00 -12.36 -8.77
C PHE A 139 -15.92 -12.94 -9.65
N ASP A 140 -16.23 -13.03 -10.94
CA ASP A 140 -15.27 -13.20 -12.01
C ASP A 140 -15.35 -12.01 -12.96
N VAL A 141 -14.21 -11.56 -13.44
CA VAL A 141 -14.14 -10.47 -14.41
C VAL A 141 -13.37 -10.96 -15.62
N VAL A 142 -14.00 -10.84 -16.79
CA VAL A 142 -13.41 -11.33 -18.05
C VAL A 142 -13.39 -10.20 -19.07
N GLN A 143 -12.25 -10.01 -19.72
CA GLN A 143 -12.15 -9.12 -20.86
C GLN A 143 -12.87 -9.72 -22.06
N LYS A 144 -13.94 -9.05 -22.54
CA LYS A 144 -14.67 -9.44 -23.75
C LYS A 144 -14.01 -8.83 -25.00
N SER A 145 -13.51 -7.61 -24.87
CA SER A 145 -12.81 -6.88 -25.92
C SER A 145 -11.84 -5.86 -25.30
N PRO A 146 -10.99 -5.18 -26.08
CA PRO A 146 -10.13 -4.13 -25.54
C PRO A 146 -10.89 -3.02 -24.82
N GLU A 147 -12.14 -2.76 -25.20
CA GLU A 147 -12.96 -1.67 -24.66
C GLU A 147 -13.90 -2.10 -23.54
N TRP A 148 -14.11 -3.41 -23.34
CA TRP A 148 -15.13 -3.94 -22.45
C TRP A 148 -14.67 -5.15 -21.64
N HIS A 149 -14.96 -5.09 -20.35
CA HIS A 149 -14.94 -6.20 -19.41
C HIS A 149 -16.35 -6.58 -19.00
N CYS A 150 -16.54 -7.81 -18.57
CA CYS A 150 -17.79 -8.31 -18.00
C CYS A 150 -17.54 -8.78 -16.58
N ILE A 151 -18.36 -8.30 -15.66
CA ILE A 151 -18.40 -8.74 -14.26
C ILE A 151 -19.51 -9.77 -14.14
N TYR A 152 -19.18 -10.96 -13.65
CA TYR A 152 -20.10 -12.05 -13.36
C TYR A 152 -20.25 -12.19 -11.85
N ASP A 153 -21.44 -11.93 -11.32
CA ASP A 153 -21.76 -12.27 -9.92
C ASP A 153 -22.37 -13.67 -9.86
N ARG A 154 -21.55 -14.67 -9.51
CA ARG A 154 -21.98 -16.07 -9.46
C ARG A 154 -22.99 -16.37 -8.36
N VAL A 155 -23.08 -15.53 -7.33
CA VAL A 155 -23.98 -15.76 -6.20
C VAL A 155 -25.38 -15.26 -6.51
N THR A 156 -25.48 -14.13 -7.21
CA THR A 156 -26.77 -13.51 -7.55
C THR A 156 -27.17 -13.70 -9.01
N GLU A 157 -26.34 -14.38 -9.80
CA GLU A 157 -26.51 -14.61 -11.24
C GLU A 157 -26.75 -13.28 -12.00
N PHE A 158 -26.03 -12.24 -11.58
CA PHE A 158 -26.14 -10.89 -12.12
C PHE A 158 -24.86 -10.52 -12.87
N ASP A 159 -25.00 -10.37 -14.18
CA ASP A 159 -23.88 -10.08 -15.07
C ASP A 159 -24.02 -8.65 -15.61
N ILE A 160 -22.90 -7.91 -15.64
CA ILE A 160 -22.88 -6.58 -16.23
C ILE A 160 -21.57 -6.30 -16.97
N ASP A 161 -21.70 -5.64 -18.12
CA ASP A 161 -20.57 -5.11 -18.87
C ASP A 161 -20.12 -3.76 -18.32
N ILE A 162 -18.81 -3.60 -18.16
CA ILE A 162 -18.14 -2.38 -17.72
C ILE A 162 -17.09 -1.96 -18.75
N PRO A 163 -17.05 -0.69 -19.16
CA PRO A 163 -15.99 -0.20 -20.04
C PRO A 163 -14.60 -0.31 -19.40
N THR A 164 -13.60 -0.77 -20.16
CA THR A 164 -12.21 -0.92 -19.69
C THR A 164 -11.64 0.36 -19.10
N HIS A 165 -11.92 1.51 -19.72
CA HIS A 165 -11.39 2.80 -19.28
C HIS A 165 -11.87 3.23 -17.87
N LEU A 166 -12.97 2.67 -17.37
CA LEU A 166 -13.39 2.87 -15.98
C LEU A 166 -12.53 2.07 -15.01
N LEU A 167 -12.15 0.84 -15.37
CA LEU A 167 -11.23 0.02 -14.58
C LEU A 167 -9.80 0.59 -14.58
N GLU A 168 -9.40 1.26 -15.66
CA GLU A 168 -8.12 2.00 -15.73
C GLU A 168 -8.11 3.27 -14.88
N ASN A 169 -9.28 3.82 -14.57
CA ASN A 169 -9.40 5.07 -13.84
C ASN A 169 -9.25 4.84 -12.33
N LYS A 170 -8.09 5.24 -11.78
CA LYS A 170 -7.80 5.22 -10.34
C LYS A 170 -8.78 5.99 -9.44
N HIS A 171 -9.57 6.92 -9.99
CA HIS A 171 -10.58 7.67 -9.22
C HIS A 171 -11.96 7.03 -9.28
N PHE A 172 -12.14 5.98 -10.09
CA PHE A 172 -13.38 5.24 -10.17
C PHE A 172 -13.44 4.20 -9.06
N CYS A 173 -14.45 4.31 -8.19
CA CYS A 173 -14.68 3.33 -7.13
C CYS A 173 -15.59 2.21 -7.66
N LEU A 174 -14.97 1.10 -8.07
CA LEU A 174 -15.69 -0.05 -8.64
C LEU A 174 -16.71 -0.64 -7.66
N ALA A 175 -16.35 -0.76 -6.38
CA ALA A 175 -17.22 -1.32 -5.35
C ALA A 175 -18.48 -0.46 -5.15
N ASP A 176 -18.32 0.85 -4.99
CA ASP A 176 -19.46 1.78 -4.82
C ASP A 176 -20.35 1.81 -6.07
N TRP A 177 -19.73 1.82 -7.26
CA TRP A 177 -20.47 1.77 -8.52
C TRP A 177 -21.34 0.50 -8.61
N TYR A 178 -20.76 -0.67 -8.30
CA TYR A 178 -21.48 -1.93 -8.31
C TYR A 178 -22.57 -1.98 -7.22
N ALA A 179 -22.27 -1.48 -6.01
CA ALA A 179 -23.25 -1.41 -4.92
C ALA A 179 -24.47 -0.55 -5.29
N ASN A 180 -24.24 0.63 -5.87
CA ASN A 180 -25.32 1.52 -6.32
C ASN A 180 -26.17 0.88 -7.43
N LEU A 181 -25.50 0.25 -8.40
CA LEU A 181 -26.17 -0.50 -9.46
C LEU A 181 -27.07 -1.62 -8.89
N ARG A 182 -26.57 -2.36 -7.90
CA ARG A 182 -27.32 -3.42 -7.20
C ARG A 182 -28.51 -2.87 -6.44
N ALA A 183 -28.34 -1.77 -5.70
CA ALA A 183 -29.44 -1.13 -4.98
C ALA A 183 -30.55 -0.71 -5.96
N HIS A 184 -30.17 -0.06 -7.07
CA HIS A 184 -31.12 0.33 -8.12
C HIS A 184 -31.85 -0.86 -8.74
N PHE A 185 -31.16 -1.98 -9.01
CA PHE A 185 -31.81 -3.17 -9.57
C PHE A 185 -32.79 -3.83 -8.60
N LEU A 186 -32.58 -3.67 -7.29
CA LEU A 186 -33.44 -4.21 -6.24
C LEU A 186 -34.49 -3.21 -5.74
N ASP A 187 -34.59 -2.04 -6.36
CA ASP A 187 -35.47 -0.93 -5.94
C ASP A 187 -35.28 -0.53 -4.45
N LEU A 188 -34.03 -0.52 -3.98
CA LEU A 188 -33.62 -0.15 -2.62
C LEU A 188 -33.17 1.31 -2.47
#